data_AF-A0A532VI15-F1
#
_entry.id   AF-A0A532VI15-F1
#
_cell.length_a   1.000
_cell.length_b   1.000
_cell.length_c   1.000
_cell.angle_alpha   90.00
_cell.angle_beta   90.00
_cell.angle_gamma   90.00
#
_symmetry.space_group_name_H-M   'P 1'
#
loop_
_entity.id
_entity.type
_entity.pdbx_description
1 polymer ?
#
loop_
_entity_poly.entity_id
_entity_poly.type
_entity_poly.pdbx_seq_one_letter_code
_entity_poly.pdbx_strand_id
1 'polypeptide(L)'
;MQKKVNIQKENPFQLAQESRFYSERIKVETVNQSFYPSAFVWRGQRYVINKIIHSWPDSGYTKSTLNKRDWRLRHHRNYFVVGIDAGRVFKIYHDRGVKKESPRVWILSEELFMSKPRESVSSKDESLREKGK
;
A
#
# COMPACT_ATOMS: atom_id res chain seq x y z
N MET A 1 -10.65 35.43 7.79
CA MET A 1 -9.49 34.51 7.83
C MET A 1 -9.96 33.09 7.60
N GLN A 2 -9.71 32.53 6.42
CA GLN A 2 -10.02 31.13 6.12
C GLN A 2 -9.01 30.24 6.85
N LYS A 3 -9.49 29.40 7.79
CA LYS A 3 -8.67 28.37 8.43
C LYS A 3 -8.22 27.40 7.33
N LYS A 4 -6.94 27.43 6.97
CA LYS A 4 -6.31 26.41 6.15
C LYS A 4 -6.40 25.10 6.93
N VAL A 5 -7.36 24.25 6.58
CA VAL A 5 -7.42 22.89 7.09
C VAL A 5 -6.21 22.17 6.50
N ASN A 6 -5.17 22.05 7.31
CA ASN A 6 -3.97 21.32 6.95
C ASN A 6 -4.30 19.83 7.04
N ILE A 7 -5.03 19.33 6.04
CA ILE A 7 -5.25 17.90 5.85
C ILE A 7 -3.90 17.34 5.41
N GLN A 8 -3.04 17.04 6.38
CA GLN A 8 -2.00 16.07 6.13
C GLN A 8 -2.75 14.83 5.68
N LYS A 9 -2.61 14.45 4.41
CA LYS A 9 -3.16 13.19 3.88
C LYS A 9 -2.53 12.08 4.72
N GLU A 10 -3.21 11.69 5.79
CA GLU A 10 -2.75 10.62 6.64
C GLU A 10 -2.59 9.39 5.76
N ASN A 11 -1.38 8.86 5.76
CA ASN A 11 -1.01 7.80 4.86
C ASN A 11 -1.81 6.55 5.28
N PRO A 12 -2.75 6.03 4.48
CA PRO A 12 -3.74 5.07 5.00
C PRO A 12 -3.10 3.78 5.50
N PHE A 13 -1.89 3.43 5.02
CA PHE A 13 -1.17 2.26 5.52
C PHE A 13 -0.54 2.46 6.90
N GLN A 14 -0.25 3.69 7.33
CA GLN A 14 0.24 3.98 8.68
C GLN A 14 -0.85 3.82 9.74
N LEU A 15 -2.12 3.71 9.31
CA LEU A 15 -3.29 3.48 10.15
C LEU A 15 -3.64 1.99 10.30
N ALA A 16 -2.87 1.09 9.68
CA ALA A 16 -3.07 -0.34 9.87
C ALA A 16 -2.82 -0.70 11.34
N GLN A 17 -3.86 -1.19 12.04
CA GLN A 17 -3.72 -1.62 13.44
C GLN A 17 -3.01 -2.95 13.53
N GLU A 18 -3.28 -3.83 12.56
CA GLU A 18 -2.73 -5.17 12.50
C GLU A 18 -2.27 -5.48 11.08
N SER A 19 -1.29 -6.38 10.99
CA SER A 19 -0.83 -6.89 9.70
C SER A 19 -0.60 -8.38 9.80
N ARG A 20 -0.88 -9.10 8.71
CA ARG A 20 -0.55 -10.52 8.58
C ARG A 20 0.46 -10.69 7.46
N PHE A 21 1.61 -11.25 7.81
CA PHE A 21 2.70 -11.53 6.89
C PHE A 21 2.47 -12.87 6.16
N TYR A 22 2.78 -12.91 4.87
CA TYR A 22 2.67 -14.10 4.02
C TYR A 22 3.96 -14.37 3.24
N SER A 23 4.53 -13.36 2.59
CA SER A 23 5.67 -13.48 1.68
C SER A 23 5.49 -14.54 0.57
N GLU A 24 4.30 -14.58 -0.03
CA GLU A 24 3.93 -15.58 -1.03
C GLU A 24 4.03 -15.03 -2.45
N ARG A 25 4.41 -15.89 -3.41
CA ARG A 25 4.39 -15.53 -4.83
C ARG A 25 2.96 -15.36 -5.32
N ILE A 26 2.74 -14.32 -6.11
CA ILE A 26 1.47 -14.03 -6.76
C ILE A 26 1.66 -13.83 -8.26
N LYS A 27 0.60 -14.07 -9.03
CA LYS A 27 0.54 -13.66 -10.43
C LYS A 27 -0.14 -12.30 -10.48
N VAL A 28 0.45 -11.34 -11.18
CA VAL A 28 -0.06 -9.97 -11.26
C VAL A 28 -0.41 -9.64 -12.70
N GLU A 29 -1.58 -9.05 -12.88
CA GLU A 29 -2.02 -8.44 -14.13
C GLU A 29 -1.66 -6.95 -14.09
N THR A 30 -1.20 -6.39 -15.20
CA THR A 30 -0.89 -4.97 -15.32
C THR A 30 -1.64 -4.34 -16.48
N VAL A 31 -1.93 -3.04 -16.36
CA VAL A 31 -2.59 -2.28 -17.43
C VAL A 31 -1.55 -1.80 -18.44
N ASN A 32 -1.80 -2.01 -19.74
CA ASN A 32 -1.05 -1.40 -20.85
C ASN A 32 0.48 -1.51 -20.75
N GLN A 33 1.00 -2.68 -20.38
CA GLN A 33 2.45 -2.92 -20.21
C GLN A 33 3.13 -2.04 -19.15
N SER A 34 2.34 -1.38 -18.29
CA SER A 34 2.86 -0.59 -17.18
C SER A 34 3.32 -1.48 -16.03
N PHE A 35 4.14 -0.94 -15.14
CA PHE A 35 4.51 -1.59 -13.87
C PHE A 35 3.43 -1.46 -12.79
N TYR A 36 2.31 -0.81 -13.10
CA TYR A 36 1.20 -0.63 -12.17
C TYR A 36 0.26 -1.85 -12.21
N PRO A 37 0.03 -2.50 -11.06
CA PRO A 37 -0.79 -3.70 -10.96
C PRO A 37 -2.29 -3.35 -11.00
N SER A 38 -3.08 -4.10 -11.77
CA SER A 38 -4.54 -3.97 -11.86
C SER A 38 -5.31 -5.10 -11.18
N ALA A 39 -4.72 -6.28 -11.10
CA ALA A 39 -5.27 -7.41 -10.38
C ALA A 39 -4.15 -8.38 -10.01
N PHE A 40 -4.43 -9.29 -9.09
CA PHE A 40 -3.53 -10.40 -8.82
C PHE A 40 -4.28 -11.69 -8.46
N VAL A 41 -3.62 -12.83 -8.70
CA VAL A 41 -4.10 -14.15 -8.31
C VAL A 41 -3.25 -14.66 -7.15
N TRP A 42 -3.91 -15.00 -6.06
CA TRP A 42 -3.31 -15.54 -4.84
C TRP A 42 -4.14 -16.71 -4.33
N ARG A 43 -3.50 -17.87 -4.10
CA ARG A 43 -4.15 -19.11 -3.65
C ARG A 43 -5.38 -19.51 -4.49
N GLY A 44 -5.28 -19.33 -5.80
CA GLY A 44 -6.36 -19.64 -6.75
C GLY A 44 -7.47 -18.59 -6.84
N GLN A 45 -7.48 -17.59 -5.96
CA GLN A 45 -8.45 -16.50 -5.97
C GLN A 45 -7.89 -15.27 -6.68
N ARG A 46 -8.71 -14.65 -7.55
CA ARG A 46 -8.41 -13.37 -8.20
C ARG A 46 -8.89 -12.21 -7.34
N TYR A 47 -8.03 -11.19 -7.19
CA TYR A 47 -8.26 -9.96 -6.46
C TYR A 47 -8.09 -8.77 -7.39
N VAL A 48 -9.15 -7.99 -7.60
CA VAL A 48 -9.14 -6.80 -8.45
C VAL A 48 -8.68 -5.59 -7.64
N ILE A 49 -7.67 -4.87 -8.14
CA ILE A 49 -7.14 -3.68 -7.48
C ILE A 49 -7.97 -2.47 -7.92
N ASN A 50 -8.72 -1.91 -6.97
CA ASN A 50 -9.54 -0.74 -7.22
C ASN A 50 -8.75 0.56 -7.05
N LYS A 51 -7.76 0.55 -6.15
CA LYS A 51 -6.93 1.71 -5.89
C LYS A 51 -5.52 1.31 -5.47
N ILE A 52 -4.54 2.04 -5.98
CA ILE A 52 -3.18 2.03 -5.43
C ILE A 52 -3.13 3.13 -4.38
N ILE A 53 -3.03 2.72 -3.11
CA ILE A 53 -3.01 3.62 -1.95
C ILE A 53 -1.64 4.31 -1.86
N HIS A 54 -0.58 3.54 -2.06
CA HIS A 54 0.78 4.04 -2.02
C HIS A 54 1.70 3.19 -2.89
N SER A 55 2.77 3.79 -3.42
CA SER A 55 3.80 3.06 -4.16
C SER A 55 5.14 3.73 -3.98
N TRP A 56 6.20 2.95 -3.78
CA TRP A 56 7.56 3.46 -3.67
C TRP A 56 8.58 2.45 -4.21
N PRO A 57 9.65 2.92 -4.87
CA PRO A 57 10.80 2.08 -5.15
C PRO A 57 11.59 1.82 -3.87
N ASP A 58 11.97 0.56 -3.63
CA ASP A 58 13.02 0.21 -2.70
C ASP A 58 14.31 0.01 -3.50
N SER A 59 15.12 1.06 -3.52
CA SER A 59 16.47 1.06 -4.07
C SER A 59 17.55 1.07 -2.98
N GLY A 60 17.20 0.63 -1.77
CA GLY A 60 18.10 0.54 -0.63
C GLY A 60 19.21 -0.48 -0.86
N TYR A 61 20.20 -0.49 0.02
CA TYR A 61 21.25 -1.52 0.03
C TYR A 61 21.03 -2.45 1.21
N THR A 62 21.41 -3.72 1.07
CA THR A 62 21.52 -4.63 2.21
C THR A 62 22.48 -4.05 3.25
N LYS A 63 22.14 -4.16 4.54
CA LYS A 63 22.89 -3.56 5.66
C LYS A 63 24.38 -3.98 5.73
N SER A 64 24.78 -5.06 5.07
CA SER A 64 26.16 -5.57 5.07
C SER A 64 27.09 -4.93 4.03
N THR A 65 26.59 -4.14 3.07
CA THR A 65 27.43 -3.52 2.03
C THR A 65 27.87 -2.11 2.42
N LEU A 66 28.67 -1.97 3.47
CA LEU A 66 29.17 -0.64 3.91
C LEU A 66 30.21 -0.04 2.96
N ASN A 67 31.00 -0.85 2.25
CA ASN A 67 32.21 -0.36 1.56
C ASN A 67 32.18 -0.45 0.02
N LYS A 68 31.10 -0.93 -0.60
CA LYS A 68 30.95 -0.97 -2.07
C LYS A 68 29.51 -0.67 -2.49
N ARG A 69 29.21 0.60 -2.75
CA ARG A 69 27.91 1.05 -3.26
C ARG A 69 27.85 0.85 -4.79
N ASP A 70 27.71 -0.39 -5.23
CA ASP A 70 27.39 -0.72 -6.64
C ASP A 70 25.86 -0.72 -6.82
N TRP A 71 25.36 -0.10 -7.89
CA TRP A 71 23.94 -0.11 -8.23
C TRP A 71 23.38 -1.53 -8.34
N ARG A 72 24.21 -2.53 -8.68
CA ARG A 72 23.85 -3.96 -8.74
C ARG A 72 23.53 -4.58 -7.38
N LEU A 73 23.96 -3.94 -6.30
CA LEU A 73 23.74 -4.37 -4.92
C LEU A 73 22.51 -3.70 -4.29
N ARG A 74 21.83 -2.83 -5.04
CA ARG A 74 20.58 -2.24 -4.60
C ARG A 74 19.48 -3.28 -4.63
N HIS A 75 18.48 -3.09 -3.77
CA HIS A 75 17.19 -3.71 -3.97
C HIS A 75 16.61 -3.17 -5.29
N HIS A 76 16.03 -4.06 -6.08
CA HIS A 76 15.39 -3.72 -7.35
C HIS A 76 13.88 -3.88 -7.25
N ARG A 77 13.33 -3.50 -6.09
CA ARG A 77 11.94 -3.77 -5.73
C ARG A 77 11.07 -2.53 -5.89
N ASN A 78 9.85 -2.72 -6.38
CA ASN A 78 8.82 -1.69 -6.36
C ASN A 78 7.71 -2.17 -5.43
N TYR A 79 7.48 -1.45 -4.34
CA TYR A 79 6.43 -1.76 -3.38
C TYR A 79 5.15 -1.00 -3.74
N PHE A 80 4.02 -1.66 -3.51
CA PHE A 80 2.69 -1.12 -3.69
C PHE A 80 1.83 -1.51 -2.49
N VAL A 81 1.07 -0.55 -1.97
CA VAL A 81 -0.06 -0.81 -1.09
C VAL A 81 -1.32 -0.64 -1.92
N VAL A 82 -2.10 -1.71 -2.04
CA VAL A 82 -3.25 -1.81 -2.94
C VAL A 82 -4.52 -2.09 -2.15
N GLY A 83 -5.60 -1.39 -2.48
CA GLY A 83 -6.93 -1.64 -1.95
C GLY A 83 -7.75 -2.49 -2.91
N ILE A 84 -8.41 -3.50 -2.35
CA ILE A 84 -9.34 -4.39 -3.06
C ILE A 84 -10.77 -4.05 -2.64
N ASP A 85 -11.75 -4.54 -3.41
CA ASP A 85 -13.15 -4.62 -2.98
C ASP A 85 -13.28 -5.22 -1.57
N ALA A 86 -14.31 -4.78 -0.83
CA ALA A 86 -14.56 -5.10 0.57
C ALA A 86 -13.56 -4.50 1.59
N GLY A 87 -12.77 -3.51 1.19
CA GLY A 87 -11.94 -2.72 2.12
C GLY A 87 -10.65 -3.40 2.57
N ARG A 88 -10.29 -4.54 1.95
CA ARG A 88 -9.04 -5.24 2.22
C ARG A 88 -7.88 -4.49 1.58
N VAL A 89 -6.76 -4.44 2.29
CA VAL A 89 -5.55 -3.77 1.84
C VAL A 89 -4.39 -4.74 1.86
N PHE A 90 -3.62 -4.78 0.78
CA PHE A 90 -2.45 -5.64 0.66
C PHE A 90 -1.21 -4.83 0.33
N LYS A 91 -0.09 -5.28 0.87
CA LYS A 91 1.23 -4.82 0.49
C LYS A 91 1.86 -5.88 -0.41
N ILE A 92 2.10 -5.50 -1.66
CA ILE A 92 2.74 -6.34 -2.66
C ILE A 92 4.02 -5.66 -3.15
N TYR A 93 4.96 -6.44 -3.66
CA TYR A 93 6.12 -5.87 -4.33
C TYR A 93 6.50 -6.66 -5.58
N HIS A 94 7.04 -5.93 -6.55
CA HIS A 94 7.66 -6.48 -7.74
C HIS A 94 9.17 -6.47 -7.57
N ASP A 95 9.79 -7.64 -7.47
CA ASP A 95 11.23 -7.77 -7.55
C ASP A 95 11.63 -7.89 -9.03
N ARG A 96 12.30 -6.85 -9.54
CA ARG A 96 12.70 -6.78 -10.95
C ARG A 96 13.94 -7.61 -11.25
N GLY A 97 14.64 -8.08 -10.21
CA GLY A 97 15.96 -8.67 -10.35
C GLY A 97 17.02 -7.65 -10.82
N VAL A 98 18.28 -8.06 -10.72
CA VAL A 98 19.44 -7.22 -11.07
C VAL A 98 19.78 -7.33 -12.56
N LYS A 99 19.64 -8.54 -13.12
CA LYS A 99 19.99 -8.86 -14.52
C LYS A 99 18.76 -9.13 -15.36
N LYS A 100 18.89 -9.12 -16.69
CA LYS A 100 17.77 -9.36 -17.60
C LYS A 100 17.18 -10.76 -17.43
N GLU A 101 18.04 -11.73 -17.12
CA GLU A 101 17.75 -13.15 -16.89
C GLU A 101 17.30 -13.44 -15.46
N SER A 102 17.44 -12.47 -14.54
CA SER A 102 16.97 -12.65 -13.18
C SER A 102 15.44 -12.86 -13.19
N PRO A 103 14.92 -13.80 -12.39
CA PRO A 103 13.50 -14.04 -12.32
C PRO A 103 12.81 -12.78 -11.78
N ARG A 104 11.89 -12.24 -12.58
CA ARG A 104 11.01 -11.15 -12.17
C ARG A 104 9.83 -11.75 -11.44
N VAL A 105 9.67 -11.41 -10.16
CA VAL A 105 8.67 -12.04 -9.31
C VAL A 105 7.84 -11.00 -8.59
N TRP A 106 6.54 -11.27 -8.51
CA TRP A 106 5.63 -10.53 -7.65
C TRP A 106 5.38 -11.30 -6.38
N ILE A 107 5.44 -10.60 -5.26
CA ILE A 107 5.29 -11.16 -3.92
C ILE A 107 4.20 -10.39 -3.19
N LEU A 108 3.27 -11.12 -2.58
CA LEU A 108 2.39 -10.61 -1.54
C LEU A 108 3.14 -10.67 -0.21
N SER A 109 3.50 -9.49 0.30
CA SER A 109 4.24 -9.37 1.56
C SER A 109 3.28 -9.55 2.73
N GLU A 110 2.29 -8.68 2.82
CA GLU A 110 1.42 -8.53 3.98
C GLU A 110 -0.02 -8.20 3.54
N GLU A 111 -0.98 -8.62 4.35
CA GLU A 111 -2.32 -8.05 4.39
C GLU A 111 -2.40 -7.08 5.58
N LEU A 112 -2.96 -5.90 5.33
CA LEU A 112 -3.09 -4.83 6.30
C LEU A 112 -4.55 -4.72 6.74
N PHE A 113 -4.79 -4.89 8.02
CA PHE A 113 -6.11 -4.73 8.62
C PHE A 113 -6.23 -3.29 9.09
N MET A 114 -6.91 -2.50 8.26
CA MET A 114 -7.25 -1.12 8.62
C MET A 114 -8.36 -1.15 9.68
N SER A 115 -8.21 -0.34 10.74
CA SER A 115 -9.37 0.06 11.51
C SER A 115 -10.36 0.74 10.56
N LYS A 116 -11.66 0.50 10.76
CA LYS A 116 -12.68 1.34 10.12
C LYS A 116 -12.28 2.79 10.38
N PRO A 117 -12.32 3.69 9.36
CA PRO A 117 -12.13 5.10 9.64
C PRO A 117 -13.12 5.43 10.75
N ARG A 118 -12.60 5.87 11.90
CA ARG A 118 -13.44 6.43 12.96
C ARG A 118 -14.21 7.51 12.24
N GLU A 119 -15.50 7.28 12.00
CA GLU A 119 -16.37 8.33 11.48
C GLU A 119 -16.08 9.51 12.40
N SER A 120 -15.43 10.53 11.83
CA SER A 120 -15.22 11.77 12.54
C SER A 120 -16.63 12.26 12.76
N VAL A 121 -17.17 11.98 13.95
CA VAL A 121 -18.40 12.57 14.42
C VAL A 121 -18.12 14.07 14.32
N SER A 122 -18.65 14.66 13.25
CA SER A 122 -18.65 16.10 13.09
C SER A 122 -19.53 16.58 14.23
N SER A 123 -18.89 17.01 15.31
CA SER A 123 -19.53 17.71 16.42
C SER A 123 -20.03 19.05 15.87
N LYS A 124 -21.17 18.97 15.21
CA LYS A 124 -21.94 20.09 14.70
C LYS A 124 -23.43 19.75 14.65
N ASP A 125 -23.90 19.02 15.65
CA ASP A 125 -25.32 18.95 16.02
C ASP A 125 -25.44 18.98 17.54
N GLU A 126 -25.05 20.12 18.10
CA GLU A 126 -25.55 20.57 19.40
C GLU A 126 -26.08 21.99 19.23
N SER A 127 -27.13 22.09 18.42
CA SER A 127 -28.07 23.20 18.47
C SER A 127 -29.46 22.59 18.49
N LEU A 128 -30.32 23.12 19.35
CA LEU A 128 -31.69 22.69 19.64
C LEU A 128 -31.82 21.78 20.86
N ARG A 129 -31.58 22.37 22.04
CA ARG A 129 -32.52 22.21 23.15
C ARG A 129 -32.49 23.43 24.06
N GLU A 130 -33.63 24.12 24.05
CA GLU A 130 -34.19 24.93 25.14
C GLU A 130 -33.43 26.22 25.48
N LYS A 131 -34.04 27.41 25.41
CA LYS A 131 -35.28 27.74 26.13
C LYS A 131 -36.17 28.69 25.33
N GLY A 132 -37.40 28.25 25.12
CA GLY A 132 -38.54 29.15 25.03
C GLY A 132 -39.09 29.44 26.43
N LYS A 133 -39.75 30.60 26.49
CA LYS A 133 -40.53 31.21 27.58
C LYS A 133 -39.75 31.91 28.69
#